data_AF-A0A524FVB7-F1
#
_entry.id   AF-A0A524FVB7-F1
#
_cell.length_a   1.000
_cell.length_b   1.000
_cell.length_c   1.000
_cell.angle_alpha   90.00
_cell.angle_beta   90.00
_cell.angle_gamma   90.00
#
_symmetry.space_group_name_H-M   'P 1'
#
loop_
_entity.id
_entity.type
_entity.pdbx_description
1 polymer ?
#
loop_
_entity_poly.entity_id
_entity_poly.type
_entity_poly.pdbx_seq_one_letter_code
_entity_poly.pdbx_strand_id
1 'polypeptide(L)'
;MKRAENKHDQLQSELDRRMLKRRKDDDEFKVVEGVIDPPTMKILYRLLNRGKLKALHGAISTGKEANVYLGIDSEETPVAVKIYRVSTAETDFMIEYIVGDPRFKKVKKGSRSLIPQWAMKEFKNLKRFHNAGIRVPLPIDIERNVLIMEFIGDVKESIAAPLLKQAEIPSPVDTFNEIIDMIETAYTKAGLVHADLSEFNILWNDEPVFIDVSQAVLTTHDNAKKYLFRDIQNITFFFKKLDVETEDPEVIANYIISAGED
;
A
#
# COMPACT_ATOMS: atom_id res chain seq x y z
N MET A 1 -23.15 19.93 28.35
CA MET A 1 -22.28 19.45 27.24
C MET A 1 -22.15 17.93 27.24
N LYS A 2 -21.51 17.29 28.24
CA LYS A 2 -21.34 15.81 28.32
C LYS A 2 -22.57 14.92 28.05
N ARG A 3 -23.77 15.30 28.52
CA ARG A 3 -25.02 14.54 28.28
C ARG A 3 -25.52 14.62 26.84
N ALA A 4 -25.24 15.71 26.13
CA ALA A 4 -25.63 15.89 24.74
C ALA A 4 -24.67 15.14 23.81
N GLU A 5 -23.36 15.17 24.11
CA GLU A 5 -22.33 14.36 23.43
C GLU A 5 -22.61 12.85 23.57
N ASN A 6 -22.87 12.36 24.79
CA ASN A 6 -23.20 10.95 25.00
C ASN A 6 -24.48 10.50 24.26
N LYS A 7 -25.46 11.40 24.12
CA LYS A 7 -26.71 11.11 23.43
C LYS A 7 -26.53 11.13 21.90
N HIS A 8 -25.67 12.01 21.41
CA HIS A 8 -25.24 12.04 20.01
C HIS A 8 -24.49 10.75 19.64
N ASP A 9 -23.52 10.32 20.45
CA ASP A 9 -22.77 9.09 20.23
C ASP A 9 -23.65 7.84 20.26
N GLN A 10 -24.65 7.79 21.15
CA GLN A 10 -25.64 6.70 21.19
C GLN A 10 -26.51 6.67 19.94
N LEU A 11 -27.01 7.82 19.50
CA LEU A 11 -27.83 7.93 18.28
C LEU A 11 -27.02 7.56 17.03
N GLN A 12 -25.78 8.03 16.94
CA GLN A 12 -24.85 7.65 15.88
C GLN A 12 -24.63 6.14 15.87
N SER A 13 -24.37 5.54 17.03
CA SER A 13 -24.19 4.09 17.17
C SER A 13 -25.45 3.28 16.83
N GLU A 14 -26.65 3.79 17.09
CA GLU A 14 -27.91 3.12 16.71
C GLU A 14 -28.20 3.22 15.22
N LEU A 15 -27.96 4.39 14.62
CA LEU A 15 -28.03 4.61 13.17
C LEU A 15 -27.04 3.71 12.44
N ASP A 16 -25.79 3.67 12.89
CA ASP A 16 -24.76 2.78 12.36
C ASP A 16 -25.21 1.33 12.43
N ARG A 17 -25.78 0.87 13.57
CA ARG A 17 -26.31 -0.51 13.70
C ARG A 17 -27.45 -0.81 12.74
N ARG A 18 -28.38 0.12 12.52
CA ARG A 18 -29.50 -0.08 11.57
C ARG A 18 -29.04 -0.10 10.13
N MET A 19 -28.08 0.76 9.77
CA MET A 19 -27.46 0.74 8.44
C MET A 19 -26.63 -0.52 8.21
N LEU A 20 -25.87 -0.96 9.24
CA LEU A 20 -25.16 -2.25 9.26
C LEU A 20 -26.09 -3.41 8.92
N LYS A 21 -27.28 -3.45 9.51
CA LYS A 21 -28.24 -4.55 9.27
C LYS A 21 -28.76 -4.56 7.84
N ARG A 22 -29.13 -3.40 7.27
CA ARG A 22 -29.64 -3.30 5.89
C ARG A 22 -28.59 -3.64 4.84
N ARG A 23 -27.35 -3.18 5.03
CA ARG A 23 -26.29 -3.38 4.03
C ARG A 23 -25.61 -4.75 4.16
N LYS A 24 -25.66 -5.38 5.34
CA LYS A 24 -25.30 -6.79 5.50
C LYS A 24 -26.17 -7.72 4.63
N ASP A 25 -27.41 -7.29 4.35
CA ASP A 25 -28.32 -8.04 3.49
C ASP A 25 -28.04 -7.84 1.99
N ASP A 26 -27.09 -6.98 1.61
CA ASP A 26 -26.66 -6.75 0.22
C ASP A 26 -25.72 -7.87 -0.26
N ASP A 27 -26.03 -8.46 -1.41
CA ASP A 27 -25.33 -9.66 -1.91
C ASP A 27 -23.85 -9.38 -2.22
N GLU A 28 -23.51 -8.13 -2.54
CA GLU A 28 -22.14 -7.70 -2.84
C GLU A 28 -21.21 -7.80 -1.61
N PHE A 29 -21.70 -7.52 -0.40
CA PHE A 29 -20.89 -7.62 0.82
C PHE A 29 -20.87 -9.04 1.42
N LYS A 30 -21.84 -9.90 1.07
CA LYS A 30 -21.93 -11.27 1.60
C LYS A 30 -20.78 -12.16 1.17
N VAL A 31 -20.25 -11.97 -0.05
CA VAL A 31 -19.14 -12.78 -0.58
C VAL A 31 -17.87 -12.63 0.28
N VAL A 32 -17.69 -11.47 0.93
CA VAL A 32 -16.48 -11.13 1.68
C VAL A 32 -16.65 -11.30 3.21
N GLU A 33 -17.89 -11.45 3.70
CA GLU A 33 -18.21 -11.46 5.14
C GLU A 33 -17.58 -12.65 5.89
N GLY A 34 -17.37 -13.79 5.22
CA GLY A 34 -16.80 -15.00 5.83
C GLY A 34 -15.29 -14.90 6.14
N VAL A 35 -14.58 -13.94 5.55
CA VAL A 35 -13.10 -13.82 5.65
C VAL A 35 -12.69 -12.58 6.45
N ILE A 36 -13.61 -11.64 6.69
CA ILE A 36 -13.34 -10.36 7.36
C ILE A 36 -13.82 -10.38 8.80
N ASP A 37 -12.97 -9.97 9.74
CA ASP A 37 -13.33 -9.92 11.16
C ASP A 37 -14.40 -8.83 11.45
N PRO A 38 -15.28 -9.03 12.44
CA PRO A 38 -16.36 -8.08 12.74
C PRO A 38 -15.90 -6.63 13.04
N PRO A 39 -14.76 -6.38 13.72
CA PRO A 39 -14.20 -5.04 13.84
C PRO A 39 -13.87 -4.37 12.50
N THR A 40 -13.22 -5.08 11.58
CA THR A 40 -12.91 -4.59 10.22
C THR A 40 -14.19 -4.34 9.42
N MET A 41 -15.21 -5.16 9.58
CA MET A 41 -16.49 -4.96 8.91
C MET A 41 -17.14 -3.61 9.29
N LYS A 42 -17.07 -3.21 10.57
CA LYS A 42 -17.55 -1.88 11.01
C LYS A 42 -16.78 -0.72 10.36
N ILE A 43 -15.50 -0.92 10.06
CA ILE A 43 -14.66 0.07 9.39
C ILE A 43 -15.09 0.25 7.94
N LEU A 44 -15.31 -0.85 7.21
CA LEU A 44 -15.82 -0.82 5.85
C LEU A 44 -17.14 -0.06 5.76
N TYR A 45 -18.06 -0.28 6.72
CA TYR A 45 -19.30 0.49 6.78
C TYR A 45 -19.10 2.00 6.98
N ARG A 46 -18.07 2.43 7.73
CA ARG A 46 -17.75 3.86 7.84
C ARG A 46 -17.25 4.43 6.51
N LEU A 47 -16.42 3.68 5.77
CA LEU A 47 -15.93 4.08 4.45
C LEU A 47 -17.07 4.16 3.43
N LEU A 48 -18.03 3.24 3.51
CA LEU A 48 -19.28 3.28 2.73
C LEU A 48 -20.08 4.56 2.99
N ASN A 49 -20.25 4.93 4.26
CA ASN A 49 -21.00 6.13 4.65
C ASN A 49 -20.31 7.44 4.22
N ARG A 50 -18.99 7.42 3.97
CA ARG A 50 -18.24 8.54 3.40
C ARG A 50 -18.28 8.61 1.87
N GLY A 51 -18.94 7.65 1.21
CA GLY A 51 -18.99 7.56 -0.26
C GLY A 51 -17.67 7.15 -0.91
N LYS A 52 -16.68 6.68 -0.13
CA LYS A 52 -15.37 6.23 -0.63
C LYS A 52 -15.37 4.78 -1.10
N LEU A 53 -16.44 4.05 -0.76
CA LEU A 53 -16.69 2.69 -1.18
C LEU A 53 -18.21 2.57 -1.35
N LYS A 54 -18.65 1.82 -2.34
CA LYS A 54 -20.05 1.43 -2.57
C LYS A 54 -20.18 -0.08 -2.47
N ALA A 55 -19.25 -0.82 -3.07
CA ALA A 55 -19.21 -2.27 -3.10
C ALA A 55 -17.81 -2.80 -2.79
N LEU A 56 -17.73 -4.02 -2.26
CA LEU A 56 -16.49 -4.78 -2.13
C LEU A 56 -16.70 -6.13 -2.82
N HIS A 57 -15.76 -6.55 -3.64
CA HIS A 57 -15.83 -7.76 -4.45
C HIS A 57 -14.73 -8.74 -4.03
N GLY A 58 -14.40 -9.70 -4.90
CA GLY A 58 -13.40 -10.73 -4.65
C GLY A 58 -12.01 -10.18 -4.31
N ALA A 59 -11.20 -11.03 -3.69
CA ALA A 59 -9.80 -10.71 -3.39
C ALA A 59 -8.99 -10.68 -4.70
N ILE A 60 -8.27 -9.57 -4.92
CA ILE A 60 -7.26 -9.42 -5.97
C ILE A 60 -5.99 -10.15 -5.54
N SER A 61 -5.62 -10.02 -4.27
CA SER A 61 -4.43 -10.63 -3.69
C SER A 61 -4.67 -11.02 -2.24
N THR A 62 -4.11 -12.16 -1.82
CA THR A 62 -4.16 -12.62 -0.44
C THR A 62 -2.74 -12.76 0.08
N GLY A 63 -2.49 -12.14 1.23
CA GLY A 63 -1.18 -12.13 1.86
C GLY A 63 -1.26 -12.50 3.33
N LYS A 64 -0.09 -12.76 3.92
CA LYS A 64 0.06 -13.06 5.35
C LYS A 64 -0.35 -11.88 6.23
N GLU A 65 -0.10 -10.66 5.76
CA GLU A 65 -0.24 -9.42 6.54
C GLU A 65 -1.46 -8.60 6.14
N ALA A 66 -1.80 -8.61 4.85
CA ALA A 66 -2.95 -7.91 4.30
C ALA A 66 -3.54 -8.71 3.14
N ASN A 67 -4.83 -8.48 2.88
CA ASN A 67 -5.48 -8.89 1.64
C ASN A 67 -5.87 -7.62 0.87
N VAL A 68 -5.83 -7.69 -0.46
CA VAL A 68 -6.29 -6.63 -1.35
C VAL A 68 -7.54 -7.12 -2.05
N TYR A 69 -8.61 -6.32 -2.00
CA TYR A 69 -9.89 -6.62 -2.63
C TYR A 69 -10.19 -5.58 -3.70
N LEU A 70 -10.93 -6.01 -4.73
CA LEU A 70 -11.57 -5.08 -5.65
C LEU A 70 -12.73 -4.40 -4.91
N GLY A 71 -12.80 -3.08 -4.96
CA GLY A 71 -13.94 -2.31 -4.52
C GLY A 71 -14.46 -1.44 -5.66
N ILE A 72 -15.69 -0.96 -5.52
CA ILE A 72 -16.28 0.05 -6.40
C ILE A 72 -16.59 1.26 -5.53
N ASP A 73 -16.23 2.46 -5.96
CA ASP A 73 -16.55 3.69 -5.24
C ASP A 73 -17.98 4.21 -5.57
N SER A 74 -18.32 5.42 -5.12
CA SER A 74 -19.65 6.00 -5.37
C SER A 74 -19.86 6.52 -6.80
N GLU A 75 -18.80 6.59 -7.60
CA GLU A 75 -18.82 7.01 -9.00
C GLU A 75 -18.75 5.80 -9.96
N GLU A 76 -19.02 4.59 -9.46
CA GLU A 76 -18.88 3.32 -10.18
C GLU A 76 -17.44 3.05 -10.69
N THR A 77 -16.43 3.63 -10.05
CA THR A 77 -15.03 3.43 -10.45
C THR A 77 -14.36 2.35 -9.58
N PRO A 78 -13.66 1.37 -10.20
CA PRO A 78 -12.81 0.42 -9.49
C PRO A 78 -11.77 1.06 -8.58
N VAL A 79 -11.68 0.57 -7.36
CA VAL A 79 -10.66 0.93 -6.36
C VAL A 79 -10.04 -0.34 -5.75
N ALA A 80 -8.79 -0.25 -5.32
CA ALA A 80 -8.14 -1.30 -4.56
C ALA A 80 -8.34 -1.04 -3.05
N VAL A 81 -8.87 -2.04 -2.33
CA VAL A 81 -9.10 -1.97 -0.88
C VAL A 81 -8.15 -2.93 -0.17
N LYS A 82 -7.07 -2.39 0.40
CA LYS A 82 -6.09 -3.15 1.17
C LYS A 82 -6.51 -3.20 2.64
N ILE A 83 -6.77 -4.40 3.13
CA ILE A 83 -7.20 -4.68 4.50
C ILE A 83 -6.08 -5.41 5.23
N TYR A 84 -5.47 -4.76 6.20
CA TYR A 84 -4.47 -5.36 7.07
C TYR A 84 -5.12 -6.27 8.11
N ARG A 85 -4.57 -7.49 8.24
CA ARG A 85 -5.06 -8.50 9.18
C ARG A 85 -4.72 -8.10 10.61
N VAL A 86 -5.72 -8.11 11.49
CA VAL A 86 -5.54 -7.73 12.90
C VAL A 86 -5.33 -8.90 13.84
N SER A 87 -5.96 -10.04 13.54
CA SER A 87 -5.96 -11.22 14.41
C SER A 87 -4.73 -12.11 14.28
N THR A 88 -4.03 -12.06 13.14
CA THR A 88 -2.92 -12.97 12.80
C THR A 88 -1.58 -12.27 12.58
N ALA A 89 -1.49 -10.95 12.81
CA ALA A 89 -0.27 -10.20 12.53
C ALA A 89 0.82 -10.50 13.56
N GLU A 90 1.93 -11.09 13.10
CA GLU A 90 3.21 -10.98 13.78
C GLU A 90 3.71 -9.54 13.57
N THR A 91 3.80 -8.74 14.63
CA THR A 91 4.14 -7.31 14.53
C THR A 91 5.62 -7.02 14.75
N ASP A 92 6.45 -8.04 14.92
CA ASP A 92 7.83 -7.86 15.37
C ASP A 92 8.73 -7.37 14.23
N PHE A 93 8.54 -7.89 13.01
CA PHE A 93 9.29 -7.43 11.83
C PHE A 93 8.96 -5.96 11.50
N MET A 94 7.74 -5.51 11.80
CA MET A 94 7.31 -4.13 11.56
C MET A 94 8.19 -3.12 12.32
N ILE A 95 8.72 -3.49 13.48
CA ILE A 95 9.53 -2.60 14.30
C ILE A 95 10.76 -2.09 13.51
N GLU A 96 11.39 -2.95 12.71
CA GLU A 96 12.57 -2.60 11.94
C GLU A 96 12.31 -1.43 10.97
N TYR A 97 11.13 -1.37 10.34
CA TYR A 97 10.83 -0.34 9.34
C TYR A 97 10.13 0.92 9.88
N ILE A 98 9.98 1.07 11.20
CA ILE A 98 9.43 2.28 11.86
C ILE A 98 10.41 2.92 12.84
N VAL A 99 11.50 2.25 13.18
CA VAL A 99 12.56 2.82 14.01
C VAL A 99 13.07 4.09 13.32
N GLY A 100 13.35 5.13 14.10
CA GLY A 100 13.78 6.43 13.57
C GLY A 100 12.70 7.26 12.89
N ASP A 101 11.54 6.69 12.54
CA ASP A 101 10.45 7.45 11.90
C ASP A 101 9.72 8.33 12.93
N PRO A 102 9.73 9.67 12.77
CA PRO A 102 9.10 10.59 13.71
C PRO A 102 7.59 10.34 13.92
N ARG A 103 6.93 9.73 12.93
CA ARG A 103 5.49 9.39 12.96
C ARG A 103 5.17 8.34 14.03
N PHE A 104 6.17 7.56 14.48
CA PHE A 104 5.99 6.42 15.39
C PHE A 104 6.59 6.62 16.80
N LYS A 105 7.10 7.82 17.13
CA LYS A 105 7.76 8.12 18.43
C LYS A 105 6.92 7.79 19.66
N LYS A 106 5.59 7.76 19.55
CA LYS A 106 4.66 7.53 20.68
C LYS A 106 4.09 6.10 20.73
N VAL A 107 4.55 5.19 19.88
CA VAL A 107 3.97 3.84 19.76
C VAL A 107 4.58 2.90 20.77
N LYS A 108 3.73 2.27 21.59
CA LYS A 108 4.15 1.20 22.50
C LYS A 108 4.38 -0.09 21.69
N LYS A 109 5.55 -0.70 21.83
CA LYS A 109 5.89 -2.01 21.24
C LYS A 109 4.85 -3.08 21.62
N GLY A 110 4.53 -3.99 20.69
CA GLY A 110 3.61 -5.12 20.91
C GLY A 110 2.12 -4.76 21.01
N SER A 111 1.73 -3.54 20.66
CA SER A 111 0.32 -3.11 20.70
C SER A 111 -0.39 -3.39 19.38
N ARG A 112 -1.62 -3.91 19.43
CA ARG A 112 -2.56 -3.96 18.28
C ARG A 112 -2.82 -2.58 17.64
N SER A 113 -2.41 -1.49 18.29
CA SER A 113 -2.38 -0.15 17.70
C SER A 113 -1.33 0.03 16.60
N LEU A 114 -0.43 -0.93 16.39
CA LEU A 114 0.58 -0.85 15.35
C LEU A 114 -0.02 -0.97 13.95
N ILE A 115 -0.98 -1.88 13.75
CA ILE A 115 -1.55 -2.15 12.42
C ILE A 115 -2.23 -0.91 11.81
N PRO A 116 -3.11 -0.17 12.53
CA PRO A 116 -3.64 1.09 11.99
C PRO A 116 -2.56 2.12 11.64
N GLN A 117 -1.44 2.12 12.37
CA GLN A 117 -0.33 3.02 12.10
C GLN A 117 0.52 2.55 10.92
N TRP A 118 0.61 1.24 10.71
CA TRP A 118 1.23 0.63 9.54
C TRP A 118 0.48 0.98 8.26
N ALA A 119 -0.84 0.81 8.27
CA ALA A 119 -1.70 1.25 7.17
C ALA A 119 -1.55 2.76 6.92
N MET A 120 -1.51 3.57 7.99
CA MET A 120 -1.27 5.02 7.90
C MET A 120 0.12 5.35 7.37
N LYS A 121 1.13 4.52 7.64
CA LYS A 121 2.46 4.64 7.06
C LYS A 121 2.38 4.52 5.55
N GLU A 122 1.77 3.45 5.07
CA GLU A 122 1.65 3.16 3.64
C GLU A 122 0.88 4.29 2.94
N PHE A 123 -0.27 4.71 3.48
CA PHE A 123 -1.02 5.84 2.93
C PHE A 123 -0.17 7.10 2.78
N LYS A 124 0.64 7.43 3.79
CA LYS A 124 1.53 8.60 3.75
C LYS A 124 2.72 8.41 2.83
N ASN A 125 3.25 7.20 2.73
CA ASN A 125 4.34 6.86 1.82
C ASN A 125 3.86 6.94 0.36
N LEU A 126 2.70 6.37 0.01
CA LEU A 126 2.06 6.51 -1.30
C LEU A 126 1.90 7.98 -1.68
N LYS A 127 1.39 8.83 -0.76
CA LYS A 127 1.28 10.27 -1.01
C LYS A 127 2.64 10.91 -1.33
N ARG A 128 3.68 10.51 -0.59
CA ARG A 128 5.02 11.07 -0.75
C ARG A 128 5.68 10.65 -2.06
N PHE A 129 5.54 9.37 -2.44
CA PHE A 129 5.96 8.85 -3.75
C PHE A 129 5.24 9.55 -4.90
N HIS A 130 3.91 9.61 -4.84
CA HIS A 130 3.09 10.27 -5.86
C HIS A 130 3.48 11.75 -6.01
N ASN A 131 3.66 12.49 -4.91
CA ASN A 131 4.07 13.90 -4.95
C ASN A 131 5.48 14.11 -5.54
N ALA A 132 6.34 13.08 -5.50
CA ALA A 132 7.67 13.10 -6.12
C ALA A 132 7.63 12.74 -7.61
N GLY A 133 6.46 12.39 -8.16
CA GLY A 133 6.28 11.99 -9.55
C GLY A 133 6.48 10.49 -9.81
N ILE A 134 6.56 9.67 -8.76
CA ILE A 134 6.74 8.22 -8.91
C ILE A 134 5.38 7.56 -9.08
N ARG A 135 5.27 6.67 -10.07
CA ARG A 135 4.04 5.94 -10.36
C ARG A 135 3.77 4.91 -9.25
N VAL A 136 2.79 5.23 -8.43
CA VAL A 136 2.23 4.40 -7.35
C VAL A 136 0.71 4.56 -7.35
N PRO A 137 -0.07 3.62 -6.78
CA PRO A 137 -1.50 3.81 -6.63
C PRO A 137 -1.81 5.10 -5.86
N LEU A 138 -2.67 5.97 -6.42
CA LEU A 138 -3.11 7.18 -5.72
C LEU A 138 -3.85 6.78 -4.43
N PRO A 139 -3.41 7.22 -3.24
CA PRO A 139 -4.07 6.90 -1.99
C PRO A 139 -5.34 7.76 -1.81
N ILE A 140 -6.51 7.13 -1.74
CA ILE A 140 -7.82 7.78 -1.76
C ILE A 140 -8.31 8.09 -0.34
N ASP A 141 -8.41 7.07 0.51
CA ASP A 141 -8.84 7.22 1.91
C ASP A 141 -8.22 6.13 2.79
N ILE A 142 -8.20 6.36 4.10
CA ILE A 142 -7.76 5.39 5.07
C ILE A 142 -8.59 5.48 6.35
N GLU A 143 -9.01 4.32 6.84
CA GLU A 143 -9.68 4.20 8.12
C GLU A 143 -9.10 3.00 8.87
N ARG A 144 -8.36 3.29 9.94
CA ARG A 144 -7.68 2.28 10.77
C ARG A 144 -6.81 1.33 9.93
N ASN A 145 -7.21 0.06 9.78
CA ASN A 145 -6.46 -0.99 9.09
C ASN A 145 -6.94 -1.20 7.64
N VAL A 146 -7.79 -0.32 7.10
CA VAL A 146 -8.29 -0.37 5.73
C VAL A 146 -7.81 0.85 4.96
N LEU A 147 -7.07 0.60 3.88
CA LEU A 147 -6.56 1.57 2.93
C LEU A 147 -7.33 1.42 1.60
N ILE A 148 -7.91 2.52 1.11
CA ILE A 148 -8.47 2.60 -0.23
C ILE A 148 -7.50 3.38 -1.11
N MET A 149 -7.14 2.81 -2.25
CA MET A 149 -6.24 3.41 -3.23
C MET A 149 -6.73 3.13 -4.65
N GLU A 150 -6.14 3.81 -5.62
CA GLU A 150 -6.36 3.58 -7.03
C GLU A 150 -6.22 2.10 -7.40
N PHE A 151 -7.13 1.64 -8.25
CA PHE A 151 -7.02 0.33 -8.89
C PHE A 151 -6.10 0.43 -10.11
N ILE A 152 -5.06 -0.40 -10.15
CA ILE A 152 -4.13 -0.45 -11.28
C ILE A 152 -4.47 -1.67 -12.13
N GLY A 153 -4.86 -1.45 -13.39
CA GLY A 153 -5.25 -2.48 -14.35
C GLY A 153 -6.29 -1.98 -15.35
N ASP A 154 -7.01 -2.91 -15.98
CA ASP A 154 -8.14 -2.58 -16.86
C ASP A 154 -9.35 -2.18 -16.01
N VAL A 155 -9.66 -0.88 -16.02
CA VAL A 155 -10.76 -0.29 -15.27
C VAL A 155 -12.12 -0.72 -15.83
N LYS A 156 -12.24 -0.98 -17.14
CA LYS A 156 -13.53 -1.36 -17.76
C LYS A 156 -13.90 -2.79 -17.40
N GLU A 157 -12.93 -3.69 -17.47
CA GLU A 157 -13.13 -5.10 -17.18
C GLU A 157 -12.88 -5.45 -15.71
N SER A 158 -12.42 -4.48 -14.90
CA SER A 158 -12.02 -4.66 -13.50
C SER A 158 -10.96 -5.74 -13.31
N ILE A 159 -10.02 -5.84 -14.24
CA ILE A 159 -8.93 -6.82 -14.23
C ILE A 159 -7.66 -6.15 -13.72
N ALA A 160 -7.10 -6.66 -12.62
CA ALA A 160 -5.91 -6.09 -12.02
C ALA A 160 -4.69 -6.28 -12.94
N ALA A 161 -3.80 -5.29 -12.97
CA ALA A 161 -2.53 -5.40 -13.67
C ALA A 161 -1.72 -6.59 -13.12
N PRO A 162 -1.02 -7.35 -13.97
CA PRO A 162 -0.14 -8.41 -13.51
C PRO A 162 1.06 -7.83 -12.74
N LEU A 163 1.67 -8.66 -11.89
CA LEU A 163 2.99 -8.36 -11.34
C LEU A 163 4.01 -8.32 -12.48
N LEU A 164 5.06 -7.50 -12.34
CA LEU A 164 6.19 -7.47 -13.28
C LEU A 164 6.79 -8.87 -13.49
N LYS A 165 6.80 -9.68 -12.42
CA LYS A 165 7.21 -11.10 -12.47
C LYS A 165 6.47 -11.93 -13.53
N GLN A 166 5.20 -11.60 -13.77
CA GLN A 166 4.25 -12.35 -14.57
C GLN A 166 3.95 -11.68 -15.91
N ALA A 167 4.46 -10.46 -16.12
CA ALA A 167 4.21 -9.66 -17.30
C ALA A 167 5.18 -10.01 -18.42
N GLU A 168 4.71 -9.88 -19.66
CA GLU A 168 5.58 -9.79 -20.83
C GLU A 168 6.05 -8.34 -20.95
N ILE A 169 7.36 -8.12 -20.86
CA ILE A 169 7.98 -6.79 -20.87
C ILE A 169 8.48 -6.52 -22.29
N PRO A 170 7.86 -5.61 -23.06
CA PRO A 170 8.23 -5.39 -24.46
C PRO A 170 9.64 -4.82 -24.66
N SER A 171 10.09 -3.97 -23.74
CA SER A 171 11.44 -3.41 -23.74
C SER A 171 12.09 -3.56 -22.36
N PRO A 172 12.72 -4.71 -22.07
CA PRO A 172 13.33 -4.96 -20.76
C PRO A 172 14.41 -3.94 -20.38
N VAL A 173 15.17 -3.41 -21.37
CA VAL A 173 16.21 -2.40 -21.14
C VAL A 173 15.59 -1.08 -20.72
N ASP A 174 14.58 -0.58 -21.45
CA ASP A 174 13.93 0.69 -21.12
C ASP A 174 13.21 0.61 -19.79
N THR A 175 12.51 -0.50 -19.52
CA THR A 175 11.85 -0.73 -18.23
C THR A 175 12.84 -0.82 -17.07
N PHE A 176 14.01 -1.44 -17.26
CA PHE A 176 15.05 -1.46 -16.23
C PHE A 176 15.49 -0.03 -15.90
N ASN A 177 15.81 0.78 -16.91
CA ASN A 177 16.24 2.16 -16.72
C ASN A 177 15.16 2.99 -16.02
N GLU A 178 13.89 2.84 -16.44
CA GLU A 178 12.76 3.53 -15.81
C GLU A 178 12.62 3.17 -14.32
N ILE A 179 12.78 1.89 -13.95
CA ILE A 179 12.74 1.47 -12.55
C ILE A 179 13.92 2.06 -11.77
N ILE A 180 15.12 2.14 -12.35
CA ILE A 180 16.28 2.78 -11.70
C ILE A 180 16.01 4.29 -11.51
N ASP A 181 15.45 4.98 -12.50
CA ASP A 181 15.07 6.40 -12.40
C ASP A 181 14.00 6.63 -11.32
N MET A 182 13.04 5.71 -11.18
CA MET A 182 12.06 5.73 -10.10
C MET A 182 12.71 5.53 -8.72
N ILE A 183 13.71 4.64 -8.60
CA ILE A 183 14.48 4.43 -7.37
C ILE A 183 15.31 5.68 -7.03
N GLU A 184 15.95 6.30 -8.02
CA GLU A 184 16.69 7.56 -7.83
C GLU A 184 15.75 8.66 -7.34
N THR A 185 14.61 8.85 -8.03
CA THR A 185 13.60 9.84 -7.66
C THR A 185 13.02 9.58 -6.27
N ALA A 186 12.86 8.31 -5.89
CA ALA A 186 12.43 7.92 -4.56
C ALA A 186 13.42 8.40 -3.50
N TYR A 187 14.70 8.20 -3.75
CA TYR A 187 15.77 8.59 -2.85
C TYR A 187 15.90 10.12 -2.75
N THR A 188 16.04 10.78 -3.89
CA THR A 188 16.42 12.21 -3.98
C THR A 188 15.24 13.15 -3.74
N LYS A 189 14.07 12.89 -4.35
CA LYS A 189 12.91 13.77 -4.27
C LYS A 189 11.91 13.32 -3.21
N ALA A 190 11.60 12.02 -3.17
CA ALA A 190 10.69 11.51 -2.15
C ALA A 190 11.37 11.38 -0.79
N GLY A 191 12.70 11.29 -0.69
CA GLY A 191 13.40 11.06 0.58
C GLY A 191 12.97 9.74 1.24
N LEU A 192 12.72 8.72 0.42
CA LEU A 192 12.30 7.38 0.83
C LEU A 192 13.13 6.31 0.11
N VAL A 193 13.31 5.17 0.78
CA VAL A 193 13.80 3.91 0.20
C VAL A 193 12.66 2.89 0.32
N HIS A 194 12.34 2.16 -0.75
CA HIS A 194 11.23 1.19 -0.73
C HIS A 194 11.46 0.09 0.30
N ALA A 195 12.70 -0.36 0.44
CA ALA A 195 13.16 -1.34 1.42
C ALA A 195 12.46 -2.69 1.35
N ASP A 196 11.94 -3.06 0.18
CA ASP A 196 11.46 -4.40 -0.19
C ASP A 196 11.16 -4.49 -1.70
N LEU A 197 11.89 -3.73 -2.53
CA LEU A 197 11.56 -3.66 -3.95
C LEU A 197 12.06 -4.93 -4.66
N SER A 198 11.18 -5.51 -5.46
CA SER A 198 11.44 -6.68 -6.32
C SER A 198 10.37 -6.77 -7.40
N GLU A 199 10.49 -7.74 -8.31
CA GLU A 199 9.49 -7.98 -9.36
C GLU A 199 8.11 -8.41 -8.83
N PHE A 200 8.01 -8.73 -7.53
CA PHE A 200 6.76 -9.09 -6.84
C PHE A 200 6.01 -7.88 -6.28
N ASN A 201 6.66 -6.72 -6.18
CA ASN A 201 6.09 -5.47 -5.63
C ASN A 201 6.03 -4.36 -6.70
N ILE A 202 6.06 -4.74 -7.97
CA ILE A 202 5.88 -3.87 -9.12
C ILE A 202 4.75 -4.45 -9.96
N LEU A 203 3.74 -3.63 -10.26
CA LEU A 203 2.71 -3.98 -11.26
C LEU A 203 3.15 -3.49 -12.64
N TRP A 204 2.71 -4.19 -13.68
CA TRP A 204 2.94 -3.80 -15.06
C TRP A 204 1.63 -3.33 -15.70
N ASN A 205 1.55 -2.03 -16.01
CA ASN A 205 0.41 -1.43 -16.68
C ASN A 205 0.90 -0.43 -17.74
N ASP A 206 1.43 -0.98 -18.83
CA ASP A 206 2.23 -0.34 -19.88
C ASP A 206 3.59 0.22 -19.41
N GLU A 207 3.68 0.61 -18.14
CA GLU A 207 4.90 1.02 -17.45
C GLU A 207 4.86 0.48 -15.98
N PRO A 208 6.00 0.44 -15.27
CA PRO A 208 6.08 -0.07 -13.91
C PRO A 208 5.34 0.82 -12.90
N VAL A 209 4.63 0.19 -11.97
CA VAL A 209 3.95 0.86 -10.85
C VAL A 209 4.40 0.23 -9.54
N PHE A 210 5.02 1.01 -8.65
CA PHE A 210 5.46 0.51 -7.34
C PHE A 210 4.24 0.32 -6.42
N ILE A 211 4.17 -0.83 -5.76
CA ILE A 211 3.13 -1.18 -4.79
C ILE A 211 3.76 -1.67 -3.47
N ASP A 212 2.94 -1.78 -2.43
CA ASP A 212 3.36 -2.25 -1.10
C ASP A 212 4.50 -1.44 -0.45
N VAL A 213 4.33 -0.13 -0.43
CA VAL A 213 5.28 0.81 0.19
C VAL A 213 5.14 0.91 1.71
N SER A 214 4.56 -0.11 2.34
CA SER A 214 4.35 -0.19 3.78
C SER A 214 5.68 -0.33 4.54
N GLN A 215 6.66 -1.01 3.94
CA GLN A 215 8.00 -1.19 4.49
C GLN A 215 8.95 -0.01 4.19
N ALA A 216 8.58 0.89 3.27
CA ALA A 216 9.46 2.00 2.88
C ALA A 216 9.91 2.88 4.07
N VAL A 217 11.20 3.20 4.11
CA VAL A 217 11.85 3.94 5.20
C VAL A 217 12.35 5.30 4.73
N LEU A 218 12.60 6.22 5.66
CA LEU A 218 13.24 7.50 5.37
C LEU A 218 14.71 7.27 4.97
N THR A 219 15.26 8.13 4.11
CA THR A 219 16.70 8.11 3.77
C THR A 219 17.61 8.33 4.98
N THR A 220 17.09 8.94 6.05
CA THR A 220 17.78 9.11 7.34
C THR A 220 17.76 7.88 8.24
N HIS A 221 17.13 6.78 7.82
CA HIS A 221 17.11 5.53 8.58
C HIS A 221 18.50 4.89 8.56
N ASP A 222 18.95 4.32 9.70
CA ASP A 222 20.30 3.75 9.83
C ASP A 222 20.61 2.69 8.75
N ASN A 223 19.60 1.90 8.38
CA ASN A 223 19.71 0.87 7.32
C ASN A 223 19.32 1.37 5.91
N ALA A 224 19.01 2.64 5.68
CA ALA A 224 18.49 3.13 4.40
C ALA A 224 19.40 2.79 3.21
N LYS A 225 20.71 3.06 3.34
CA LYS A 225 21.70 2.76 2.27
C LYS A 225 21.79 1.25 1.99
N LYS A 226 21.69 0.41 3.03
CA LYS A 226 21.67 -1.05 2.89
C LYS A 226 20.41 -1.55 2.15
N TYR A 227 19.24 -1.00 2.49
CA TYR A 227 18.00 -1.35 1.81
C TYR A 227 17.98 -0.89 0.35
N LEU A 228 18.48 0.32 0.08
CA LEU A 228 18.60 0.84 -1.29
C LEU A 228 19.45 -0.10 -2.15
N PHE A 229 20.62 -0.49 -1.65
CA PHE A 229 21.48 -1.44 -2.35
C PHE A 229 20.77 -2.78 -2.61
N ARG A 230 20.04 -3.31 -1.62
CA ARG A 230 19.28 -4.56 -1.78
C ARG A 230 18.17 -4.43 -2.84
N ASP A 231 17.44 -3.32 -2.83
CA ASP A 231 16.38 -3.05 -3.81
C ASP A 231 16.96 -3.01 -5.23
N ILE A 232 18.05 -2.26 -5.44
CA ILE A 232 18.76 -2.20 -6.74
C ILE A 232 19.26 -3.58 -7.14
N GLN A 233 19.87 -4.31 -6.20
CA GLN A 233 20.40 -5.65 -6.45
C GLN A 233 19.29 -6.62 -6.89
N ASN A 234 18.11 -6.59 -6.26
CA ASN A 234 16.96 -7.40 -6.65
C ASN A 234 16.51 -7.09 -8.08
N ILE A 235 16.36 -5.81 -8.42
CA ILE A 235 15.95 -5.36 -9.75
C ILE A 235 16.99 -5.77 -10.80
N THR A 236 18.27 -5.48 -10.56
CA THR A 236 19.37 -5.89 -11.43
C THR A 236 19.37 -7.40 -11.66
N PHE A 237 19.17 -8.22 -10.62
CA PHE A 237 19.11 -9.68 -10.79
C PHE A 237 17.89 -10.17 -11.56
N PHE A 238 16.75 -9.50 -11.45
CA PHE A 238 15.57 -9.83 -12.24
C PHE A 238 15.82 -9.56 -13.73
N PHE A 239 16.32 -8.37 -14.07
CA PHE A 239 16.54 -7.98 -15.47
C PHE A 239 17.73 -8.70 -16.12
N LYS A 240 18.76 -9.09 -15.36
CA LYS A 240 19.82 -9.99 -15.87
C LYS A 240 19.28 -11.34 -16.37
N LYS A 241 18.16 -11.84 -15.79
CA LYS A 241 17.51 -13.08 -16.26
C LYS A 241 16.71 -12.88 -17.56
N LEU A 242 16.49 -11.63 -17.95
CA LEU A 242 15.85 -11.22 -19.20
C LEU A 242 16.89 -10.73 -20.23
N ASP A 243 18.15 -11.14 -20.06
CA ASP A 243 19.28 -10.80 -20.93
C ASP A 243 19.58 -9.28 -21.04
N VAL A 244 19.18 -8.49 -20.04
CA VAL A 244 19.58 -7.08 -19.94
C VAL A 244 20.99 -6.98 -19.38
N GLU A 245 21.87 -6.27 -20.10
CA GLU A 245 23.16 -5.85 -19.57
C GLU A 245 22.94 -4.73 -18.54
N THR A 246 23.38 -4.98 -17.30
CA THR A 246 23.22 -4.04 -16.19
C THR A 246 24.57 -3.73 -15.58
N GLU A 247 24.74 -2.49 -15.11
CA GLU A 247 25.89 -2.10 -14.28
C GLU A 247 25.89 -2.82 -12.91
N ASP A 248 27.04 -2.80 -12.22
CA ASP A 248 27.15 -3.27 -10.84
C ASP A 248 26.15 -2.52 -9.92
N PRO A 249 25.29 -3.24 -9.17
CA PRO A 249 24.40 -2.62 -8.19
C PRO A 249 25.08 -1.65 -7.22
N GLU A 250 26.35 -1.87 -6.87
CA GLU A 250 27.11 -0.99 -5.98
C GLU A 250 27.41 0.36 -6.65
N VAL A 251 27.74 0.34 -7.94
CA VAL A 251 27.99 1.56 -8.72
C VAL A 251 26.70 2.38 -8.85
N ILE A 252 25.57 1.73 -9.18
CA ILE A 252 24.25 2.39 -9.25
C ILE A 252 23.87 3.00 -7.88
N ALA A 253 24.02 2.22 -6.80
CA ALA A 253 23.68 2.69 -5.45
C ALA A 253 24.52 3.91 -5.04
N ASN A 254 25.83 3.87 -5.30
CA ASN A 254 26.73 4.99 -4.99
C ASN A 254 26.36 6.24 -5.77
N TYR A 255 26.04 6.11 -7.07
CA TYR A 255 25.56 7.22 -7.89
C TYR A 255 24.30 7.87 -7.27
N ILE A 256 23.28 7.08 -6.94
CA ILE A 256 22.02 7.58 -6.36
C ILE A 256 22.26 8.24 -4.99
N ILE A 257 23.13 7.64 -4.17
CA ILE A 257 23.47 8.20 -2.85
C ILE A 257 24.16 9.56 -3.01
N SER A 258 25.14 9.67 -3.91
CA SER A 258 25.82 10.94 -4.17
C SER A 258 24.85 12.00 -4.70
N ALA A 259 23.97 11.65 -5.64
CA ALA A 259 22.97 12.57 -6.17
C ALA A 259 21.94 13.06 -5.11
N GLY A 260 21.75 12.32 -4.02
CA GLY A 260 20.88 12.72 -2.91
C GLY A 260 21.57 13.51 -1.79
N GLU A 261 22.90 13.63 -1.84
CA GLU A 261 23.69 14.44 -0.91
C GLU A 261 23.95 15.86 -1.45
N ASP A 262 23.67 16.10 -2.74
CA ASP A 262 23.70 17.40 -3.43
C ASP A 262 22.42 18.23 -3.24
#